data_AF-A0A2A2PY17-F1
#
_entry.id   AF-A0A2A2PY17-F1
#
_cell.length_a   1.000
_cell.length_b   1.000
_cell.length_c   1.000
_cell.angle_alpha   90.00
_cell.angle_beta   90.00
_cell.angle_gamma   90.00
#
_symmetry.space_group_name_H-M   'P 1'
#
loop_
_entity.id
_entity.type
_entity.pdbx_description
1 polymer ?
#
loop_
_entity_poly.entity_id
_entity_poly.type
_entity_poly.pdbx_seq_one_letter_code
_entity_poly.pdbx_strand_id
1 'polypeptide(L)'
;MNHSFHLPHEMILASAGSGKTWQLTNRYIALMALQLRSGEPVAPERILAATFTKKAAGEFFDSILVKLAEAATDPTKAAALAGDREDPLAPLLATLTPEDYTRLLRAFISQMPRLFLGTLDSFFANLLRAFPAEFGLTGDFETMDEYQSSVARAS
;
A
#
# COMPACT_ATOMS: atom_id res chain seq x y z
N MET A 1 -23.52 8.72 11.80
CA MET A 1 -23.85 7.30 11.61
C MET A 1 -22.56 6.52 11.71
N ASN A 2 -22.43 5.66 12.71
CA ASN A 2 -21.22 4.89 12.95
C ASN A 2 -21.21 3.69 11.98
N HIS A 3 -20.85 3.92 10.72
CA HIS A 3 -20.60 2.81 9.81
C HIS A 3 -19.31 2.15 10.27
N SER A 4 -19.46 1.13 11.12
CA SER A 4 -18.35 0.26 11.50
C SER A 4 -18.02 -0.58 10.27
N PHE A 5 -17.21 -0.03 9.38
CA PHE A 5 -16.65 -0.80 8.28
C PHE A 5 -15.66 -1.80 8.89
N HIS A 6 -16.06 -3.06 8.93
CA HIS A 6 -15.20 -4.14 9.37
C HIS A 6 -14.10 -4.35 8.32
N LEU A 7 -12.84 -4.46 8.76
CA LEU A 7 -11.68 -4.74 7.92
C LEU A 7 -11.38 -6.24 7.99
N PRO A 8 -11.97 -7.10 7.13
CA PRO A 8 -11.65 -8.52 7.16
C PRO A 8 -10.21 -8.76 6.69
N HIS A 9 -9.59 -9.80 7.22
CA HIS A 9 -8.39 -10.36 6.58
C HIS A 9 -8.80 -10.99 5.26
N GLU A 10 -8.13 -10.60 4.18
CA GLU A 10 -8.49 -11.00 2.83
C GLU A 10 -7.29 -11.62 2.13
N MET A 11 -7.53 -12.75 1.45
CA MET A 11 -6.56 -13.39 0.58
C MET A 11 -7.04 -13.21 -0.87
N ILE A 12 -6.32 -12.40 -1.63
CA ILE A 12 -6.61 -12.19 -3.05
C ILE A 12 -5.91 -13.30 -3.84
N LEU A 13 -6.65 -14.37 -4.11
CA LEU A 13 -6.22 -15.46 -4.98
C LEU A 13 -6.29 -15.02 -6.42
N ALA A 14 -5.31 -15.41 -7.21
CA ALA A 14 -5.29 -14.92 -8.56
C ALA A 14 -4.45 -15.72 -9.55
N SER A 15 -5.11 -16.05 -10.66
CA SER A 15 -4.54 -16.59 -11.88
C SER A 15 -3.87 -15.50 -12.74
N ALA A 16 -3.22 -15.89 -13.83
CA ALA A 16 -2.70 -14.93 -14.80
C ALA A 16 -3.85 -14.06 -15.37
N GLY A 17 -3.67 -12.74 -15.39
CA GLY A 17 -4.66 -11.80 -15.93
C GLY A 17 -5.85 -11.44 -15.04
N SER A 18 -5.94 -11.96 -13.80
CA SER A 18 -7.14 -11.79 -12.95
C SER A 18 -7.22 -10.46 -12.16
N GLY A 19 -6.44 -9.44 -12.51
CA GLY A 19 -6.58 -8.12 -11.90
C GLY A 19 -6.03 -7.94 -10.47
N LYS A 20 -5.15 -8.82 -9.96
CA LYS A 20 -4.52 -8.69 -8.61
C LYS A 20 -4.07 -7.29 -8.26
N THR A 21 -3.27 -6.70 -9.15
CA THR A 21 -2.70 -5.37 -8.95
C THR A 21 -3.81 -4.35 -8.83
N TRP A 22 -4.87 -4.50 -9.63
CA TRP A 22 -6.03 -3.64 -9.57
C TRP A 22 -6.76 -3.78 -8.22
N GLN A 23 -6.96 -5.00 -7.72
CA GLN A 23 -7.64 -5.25 -6.44
C GLN A 23 -6.80 -4.75 -5.26
N LEU A 24 -5.51 -5.07 -5.21
CA LEU A 24 -4.62 -4.62 -4.14
C LEU A 24 -4.50 -3.08 -4.07
N THR A 25 -4.44 -2.40 -5.22
CA THR A 25 -4.40 -0.93 -5.25
C THR A 25 -5.73 -0.31 -4.84
N ASN A 26 -6.87 -0.89 -5.24
CA ASN A 26 -8.18 -0.45 -4.76
C ASN A 26 -8.32 -0.65 -3.26
N ARG A 27 -7.83 -1.78 -2.73
CA ARG A 27 -7.82 -2.06 -1.31
C ARG A 27 -6.98 -1.03 -0.54
N TYR A 28 -5.81 -0.66 -1.05
CA TYR A 28 -5.01 0.42 -0.46
C TYR A 28 -5.80 1.75 -0.41
N ILE A 29 -6.45 2.14 -1.52
CA ILE A 29 -7.28 3.35 -1.59
C ILE A 29 -8.46 3.24 -0.60
N ALA A 30 -9.08 2.08 -0.49
CA ALA A 30 -10.18 1.84 0.44
C ALA A 30 -9.74 1.96 1.90
N LEU A 31 -8.54 1.51 2.27
CA LEU A 31 -7.97 1.73 3.61
C LEU A 31 -7.84 3.22 3.93
N MET A 32 -7.40 4.03 2.97
CA MET A 32 -7.35 5.49 3.15
C MET A 32 -8.76 6.09 3.24
N ALA A 33 -9.69 5.59 2.44
CA ALA A 33 -11.09 6.02 2.46
C ALA A 33 -11.79 5.70 3.79
N LEU A 34 -11.42 4.60 4.46
CA LEU A 34 -11.90 4.27 5.79
C LEU A 34 -11.51 5.34 6.80
N GLN A 35 -10.22 5.73 6.80
CA GLN A 35 -9.73 6.82 7.65
C GLN A 35 -10.51 8.10 7.37
N LEU A 36 -10.67 8.46 6.09
CA LEU A 36 -11.45 9.61 5.66
C LEU A 36 -12.90 9.60 6.18
N ARG A 37 -13.59 8.45 6.11
CA ARG A 37 -14.99 8.32 6.53
C ARG A 37 -15.16 8.19 8.04
N SER A 38 -14.13 7.70 8.74
CA SER A 38 -14.09 7.66 10.21
C SER A 38 -13.84 9.04 10.85
N GLY A 39 -13.51 10.06 10.05
CA GLY A 39 -13.19 11.40 10.54
C GLY A 39 -11.76 11.53 11.07
N GLU A 40 -10.95 10.48 10.95
CA GLU A 40 -9.53 10.50 11.28
C GLU A 40 -8.72 11.21 10.18
N PRO A 41 -7.55 11.79 10.51
CA PRO A 41 -6.59 12.22 9.50
C PRO A 41 -6.20 11.05 8.59
N VAL A 42 -6.23 11.29 7.27
CA VAL A 42 -5.78 10.30 6.30
C VAL A 42 -4.26 10.20 6.35
N ALA A 43 -3.77 9.08 6.87
CA ALA A 43 -2.37 8.77 7.14
C ALA A 43 -1.95 7.51 6.34
N PRO A 44 -1.70 7.65 5.02
CA PRO A 44 -1.28 6.53 4.16
C PRO A 44 0.07 5.92 4.57
N GLU A 45 0.92 6.66 5.27
CA GLU A 45 2.19 6.17 5.85
C GLU A 45 1.99 5.10 6.93
N ARG A 46 0.77 4.94 7.46
CA ARG A 46 0.39 3.86 8.39
C ARG A 46 0.01 2.56 7.65
N ILE A 47 -0.01 2.57 6.32
CA ILE A 47 -0.33 1.40 5.50
C ILE A 47 0.97 0.82 4.96
N LEU A 48 1.30 -0.41 5.38
CA LEU A 48 2.43 -1.17 4.87
C LEU A 48 2.03 -1.90 3.58
N ALA A 49 2.71 -1.59 2.47
CA ALA A 49 2.57 -2.32 1.22
C ALA A 49 3.96 -2.83 0.78
N ALA A 50 4.11 -4.16 0.79
CA ALA A 50 5.36 -4.84 0.48
C ALA A 50 5.19 -5.82 -0.68
N THR A 51 6.20 -5.89 -1.54
CA THR A 51 6.27 -6.82 -2.68
C THR A 51 7.58 -7.60 -2.66
N PHE A 52 7.75 -8.54 -3.59
CA PHE A 52 9.01 -9.28 -3.74
C PHE A 52 10.09 -8.52 -4.54
N THR A 53 9.71 -7.52 -5.35
CA THR A 53 10.66 -6.84 -6.23
C THR A 53 10.47 -5.33 -6.21
N LYS A 54 11.58 -4.60 -6.33
CA LYS A 54 11.55 -3.13 -6.42
C LYS A 54 10.69 -2.65 -7.59
N LYS A 55 10.73 -3.37 -8.72
CA LYS A 55 9.90 -3.09 -9.90
C LYS A 55 8.40 -3.20 -9.58
N ALA A 56 7.97 -4.28 -8.94
CA ALA A 56 6.57 -4.45 -8.55
C ALA A 56 6.12 -3.40 -7.53
N ALA A 57 7.00 -3.00 -6.59
CA ALA A 57 6.71 -1.90 -5.67
C ALA A 57 6.50 -0.56 -6.42
N GLY A 58 7.34 -0.26 -7.41
CA GLY A 58 7.18 0.93 -8.27
C GLY A 58 5.89 0.91 -9.07
N GLU A 59 5.59 -0.19 -9.77
CA GLU A 59 4.34 -0.36 -10.52
C GLU A 59 3.10 -0.22 -9.62
N PHE A 60 3.18 -0.74 -8.39
CA PHE A 60 2.11 -0.64 -7.41
C PHE A 60 1.89 0.81 -6.94
N PHE A 61 2.98 1.53 -6.64
CA PHE A 61 2.95 2.95 -6.30
C PHE A 61 2.33 3.79 -7.43
N ASP A 62 2.82 3.63 -8.66
CA ASP A 62 2.34 4.37 -9.83
C ASP A 62 0.85 4.11 -10.07
N SER A 63 0.43 2.86 -9.92
CA SER A 63 -0.97 2.49 -10.10
C SER A 63 -1.90 3.15 -9.07
N ILE A 64 -1.50 3.28 -7.80
CA ILE A 64 -2.29 4.02 -6.79
C ILE A 64 -2.39 5.49 -7.17
N LEU A 65 -1.26 6.11 -7.50
CA LEU A 65 -1.19 7.53 -7.83
C LEU A 65 -2.08 7.87 -9.03
N VAL A 66 -1.99 7.08 -10.11
CA VAL A 66 -2.80 7.25 -11.31
C VAL A 66 -4.28 7.08 -11.01
N LYS A 67 -4.67 6.04 -10.26
CA LYS A 67 -6.08 5.80 -9.89
C LYS A 67 -6.66 6.96 -9.08
N LEU A 68 -5.92 7.46 -8.09
CA LEU A 68 -6.33 8.60 -7.28
C LEU A 68 -6.48 9.86 -8.13
N ALA A 69 -5.54 10.12 -9.05
CA ALA A 69 -5.59 11.27 -9.96
C ALA A 69 -6.76 11.20 -10.94
N GLU A 70 -6.97 10.05 -11.61
CA GLU A 70 -8.09 9.86 -12.52
C GLU A 70 -9.43 10.03 -11.80
N ALA A 71 -9.61 9.36 -10.66
CA ALA A 71 -10.84 9.41 -9.87
C ALA A 71 -11.13 10.80 -9.28
N ALA A 72 -10.10 11.61 -9.02
CA ALA A 72 -10.26 12.99 -8.59
C ALA A 72 -10.83 13.91 -9.69
N THR A 73 -10.63 13.56 -10.97
CA THR A 73 -11.02 14.40 -12.12
C THR A 73 -12.19 13.86 -12.93
N ASP A 74 -12.46 12.55 -12.88
CA ASP A 74 -13.48 11.89 -13.70
C ASP A 74 -14.42 11.06 -12.80
N PRO A 75 -15.70 11.46 -12.67
CA PRO A 75 -16.71 10.71 -11.91
C PRO A 75 -16.90 9.27 -12.41
N THR A 76 -16.70 9.00 -13.69
CA THR A 76 -16.82 7.66 -14.27
C THR A 76 -15.68 6.76 -13.78
N LYS A 77 -14.46 7.30 -13.73
CA LYS A 77 -13.29 6.60 -13.18
C LYS A 77 -13.42 6.38 -11.68
N ALA A 78 -13.94 7.38 -10.96
CA ALA A 78 -14.25 7.26 -9.54
C ALA A 78 -15.23 6.10 -9.26
N ALA A 79 -16.33 6.03 -10.02
CA ALA A 79 -17.31 4.96 -9.89
C ALA A 79 -16.73 3.58 -10.26
N ALA A 80 -15.84 3.52 -11.24
CA ALA A 80 -15.20 2.27 -11.67
C ALA A 80 -14.33 1.63 -10.59
N LEU A 81 -13.79 2.39 -9.63
CA LEU A 81 -13.02 1.82 -8.51
C LEU A 81 -13.88 0.98 -7.56
N ALA A 82 -15.20 1.18 -7.53
CA ALA A 82 -16.13 0.32 -6.80
C ALA A 82 -16.61 -0.90 -7.62
N GLY A 83 -15.96 -1.19 -8.76
CA GLY A 83 -16.43 -2.18 -9.73
C GLY A 83 -16.28 -3.64 -9.33
N ASP A 84 -15.48 -3.96 -8.31
CA ASP A 84 -15.31 -5.34 -7.83
C ASP A 84 -16.31 -5.64 -6.73
N ARG A 85 -17.40 -6.31 -7.10
CA ARG A 85 -18.51 -6.60 -6.19
C ARG A 85 -18.18 -7.63 -5.11
N GLU A 86 -17.09 -8.38 -5.29
CA GLU A 86 -16.65 -9.37 -4.31
C GLU A 86 -15.74 -8.74 -3.23
N ASP A 87 -15.20 -7.55 -3.47
CA ASP A 87 -14.40 -6.82 -2.47
C ASP A 87 -15.32 -6.27 -1.36
N PRO A 88 -15.12 -6.65 -0.09
CA PRO A 88 -15.89 -6.13 1.05
C PRO A 88 -15.86 -4.60 1.20
N LEU A 89 -14.86 -3.93 0.63
CA LEU A 89 -14.69 -2.49 0.66
C LEU A 89 -15.20 -1.78 -0.60
N ALA A 90 -15.69 -2.48 -1.62
CA ALA A 90 -16.31 -1.85 -2.78
C ALA A 90 -17.52 -0.96 -2.41
N PRO A 91 -18.41 -1.32 -1.47
CA PRO A 91 -19.48 -0.43 -1.02
C PRO A 91 -18.97 0.90 -0.45
N LEU A 92 -17.82 0.88 0.25
CA LEU A 92 -17.19 2.11 0.75
C LEU A 92 -16.72 2.98 -0.41
N LEU A 93 -15.99 2.40 -1.38
CA LEU A 93 -15.51 3.13 -2.56
C LEU A 93 -16.67 3.72 -3.38
N ALA A 94 -17.82 3.05 -3.43
CA ALA A 94 -19.03 3.54 -4.09
C ALA A 94 -19.62 4.81 -3.43
N THR A 95 -19.29 5.08 -2.16
CA THR A 95 -19.72 6.31 -1.47
C THR A 95 -18.81 7.51 -1.72
N LEU A 96 -17.68 7.33 -2.40
CA LEU A 96 -16.69 8.39 -2.60
C LEU A 96 -17.05 9.26 -3.80
N THR A 97 -16.83 10.55 -3.63
CA THR A 97 -16.94 11.56 -4.69
C THR A 97 -15.58 11.91 -5.27
N PRO A 98 -15.50 12.56 -6.45
CA PRO A 98 -14.22 13.09 -6.97
C PRO A 98 -13.51 14.05 -5.99
N GLU A 99 -14.26 14.78 -5.17
CA GLU A 99 -13.69 15.63 -4.12
C GLU A 99 -13.03 14.79 -3.01
N ASP A 100 -13.64 13.67 -2.61
CA ASP A 100 -13.01 12.73 -1.68
C ASP A 100 -11.70 12.18 -2.25
N TYR A 101 -11.70 11.76 -3.52
CA TYR A 101 -10.48 11.30 -4.19
C TYR A 101 -9.41 12.40 -4.28
N THR A 102 -9.80 13.66 -4.48
CA THR A 102 -8.88 14.80 -4.40
C THR A 102 -8.22 14.93 -3.03
N ARG A 103 -8.99 14.72 -1.94
CA ARG A 103 -8.47 14.73 -0.57
C ARG A 103 -7.50 13.56 -0.33
N LEU A 104 -7.86 12.36 -0.79
CA LEU A 104 -7.01 11.17 -0.71
C LEU A 104 -5.70 11.35 -1.50
N LEU A 105 -5.77 11.86 -2.74
CA LEU A 105 -4.61 12.16 -3.57
C LEU A 105 -3.67 13.16 -2.88
N ARG A 106 -4.21 14.24 -2.33
CA ARG A 106 -3.43 15.24 -1.59
C ARG A 106 -2.71 14.62 -0.40
N ALA A 107 -3.40 13.78 0.38
CA ALA A 107 -2.79 13.09 1.51
C ALA A 107 -1.67 12.14 1.05
N PHE A 108 -1.91 11.35 -0.01
CA PHE A 108 -0.93 10.43 -0.59
C PHE A 108 0.34 11.15 -1.05
N ILE A 109 0.20 12.23 -1.83
CA ILE A 109 1.34 13.00 -2.33
C ILE A 109 2.09 13.68 -1.19
N SER A 110 1.39 14.25 -0.21
CA SER A 110 2.01 14.97 0.90
C SER A 110 2.84 14.05 1.81
N GLN A 111 2.46 12.77 1.89
CA GLN A 111 3.15 11.76 2.70
C GLN A 111 4.08 10.86 1.89
N MET A 112 4.22 11.09 0.58
CA MET A 112 5.00 10.27 -0.35
C MET A 112 6.41 9.89 0.15
N PRO A 113 7.20 10.80 0.76
CA PRO A 113 8.53 10.46 1.27
C PRO A 113 8.53 9.49 2.47
N ARG A 114 7.38 9.29 3.12
CA ARG A 114 7.21 8.47 4.32
C ARG A 114 6.45 7.17 4.05
N LEU A 115 5.93 6.97 2.84
CA LEU A 115 5.18 5.77 2.50
C LEU A 115 6.10 4.55 2.49
N PHE A 116 5.65 3.45 3.09
CA PHE A 116 6.30 2.16 2.86
C PHE A 116 5.62 1.44 1.69
N LEU A 117 6.18 1.63 0.51
CA LEU A 117 5.84 0.93 -0.73
C LEU A 117 7.13 0.32 -1.29
N GLY A 118 7.49 -0.86 -0.80
CA GLY A 118 8.85 -1.40 -0.97
C GLY A 118 8.88 -2.92 -1.04
N THR A 119 10.09 -3.49 -0.88
CA THR A 119 10.24 -4.94 -0.83
C THR A 119 10.12 -5.47 0.59
N LEU A 120 9.75 -6.74 0.71
CA LEU A 120 9.78 -7.47 1.99
C LEU A 120 11.18 -7.40 2.64
N ASP A 121 12.25 -7.56 1.86
CA ASP A 121 13.62 -7.46 2.40
C ASP A 121 13.91 -6.07 2.98
N SER A 122 13.49 -5.01 2.29
CA SER A 122 13.66 -3.64 2.76
C SER A 122 12.85 -3.37 4.04
N PHE A 123 11.69 -4.03 4.18
CA PHE A 123 10.86 -3.94 5.37
C PHE A 123 11.55 -4.59 6.56
N PHE A 124 12.02 -5.82 6.41
CA PHE A 124 12.74 -6.53 7.47
C PHE A 124 14.05 -5.83 7.84
N ALA A 125 14.79 -5.30 6.85
CA ALA A 125 15.98 -4.50 7.12
C ALA A 125 15.66 -3.25 7.95
N ASN A 126 14.56 -2.54 7.64
CA ASN A 126 14.13 -1.37 8.42
C ASN A 126 13.68 -1.76 9.84
N LEU A 127 12.98 -2.88 9.99
CA LEU A 127 12.54 -3.39 11.30
C LEU A 127 13.73 -3.73 12.20
N LEU A 128 14.72 -4.45 11.66
CA LEU A 128 15.93 -4.81 12.39
C LEU A 128 16.76 -3.58 12.80
N ARG A 129 16.81 -2.54 11.95
CA ARG A 129 17.49 -1.27 12.28
C ARG A 129 16.76 -0.45 13.35
N ALA A 130 15.45 -0.63 13.50
CA ALA A 130 14.66 0.08 14.50
C ALA A 130 14.86 -0.49 15.93
N PHE A 131 15.24 -1.77 16.05
CA PHE A 131 15.38 -2.46 17.34
C PHE A 131 16.68 -3.31 17.44
N PRO A 132 17.86 -2.77 17.13
CA PRO A 132 19.09 -3.58 16.99
C PRO A 132 19.47 -4.32 18.29
N ALA A 133 19.25 -3.69 19.44
CA ALA A 133 19.52 -4.29 20.75
C ALA A 133 18.63 -5.50 21.07
N GLU A 134 17.37 -5.52 20.61
CA GLU A 134 16.45 -6.64 20.84
C GLU A 134 16.84 -7.89 20.03
N PHE A 135 17.55 -7.69 18.92
CA PHE A 135 18.05 -8.77 18.06
C PHE A 135 19.52 -9.15 18.34
N GLY A 136 20.13 -8.59 19.39
CA GLY A 136 21.54 -8.84 19.71
C GLY A 136 22.52 -8.34 18.65
N LEU A 137 22.09 -7.41 17.79
CA LEU A 137 22.91 -6.81 16.75
C LEU A 137 23.75 -5.69 17.37
N THR A 138 25.06 -5.91 17.52
CA THR A 138 26.01 -4.92 18.02
C THR A 138 26.63 -4.15 16.85
N GLY A 139 25.92 -3.14 16.34
CA GLY A 139 26.43 -2.21 15.32
C GLY A 139 25.52 -2.04 14.09
N ASP A 140 25.90 -1.13 13.21
CA ASP A 140 25.27 -0.96 11.90
C ASP A 140 25.49 -2.24 11.07
N PHE A 141 24.42 -2.81 10.51
CA PHE A 141 24.49 -3.94 9.59
C PHE A 141 24.10 -3.47 8.18
N GLU A 142 24.95 -3.80 7.21
CA GLU A 142 24.66 -3.62 5.80
C GLU A 142 24.10 -4.90 5.20
N THR A 143 23.14 -4.76 4.29
CA THR A 143 22.69 -5.89 3.48
C THR A 143 23.86 -6.31 2.59
N MET A 144 24.34 -7.54 2.77
CA MET A 144 25.39 -8.09 1.93
C MET A 144 24.88 -8.22 0.50
N ASP A 145 25.64 -7.69 -0.45
CA ASP A 145 25.47 -7.97 -1.87
C ASP A 145 25.72 -9.47 -2.16
N GLU A 146 25.17 -9.98 -3.27
CA GLU A 146 25.41 -11.35 -3.75
C GLU A 146 26.91 -11.70 -3.79
N TYR A 147 27.76 -10.77 -4.22
CA TYR A 147 29.21 -10.99 -4.21
C TYR A 147 29.74 -11.19 -2.79
N GLN A 148 29.41 -10.32 -1.85
CA GLN A 148 29.80 -10.41 -0.43
C GLN A 148 29.28 -11.72 0.21
N SER A 149 28.04 -12.09 -0.10
CA SER A 149 27.40 -13.32 0.39
C SER A 149 28.10 -14.58 -0.10
N SER A 150 28.58 -14.57 -1.35
CA SER A 150 29.33 -15.69 -1.93
C SER A 150 30.69 -15.89 -1.26
N VAL A 151 31.38 -14.80 -0.91
CA VAL A 151 32.69 -14.82 -0.25
C VAL A 151 32.57 -15.32 1.20
N ALA A 152 31.57 -14.83 1.95
CA ALA A 152 31.36 -15.25 3.33
C ALA A 152 30.94 -16.72 3.48
N ARG A 153 30.24 -17.30 2.50
CA ARG A 153 29.90 -18.74 2.49
C ARG A 153 31.08 -19.64 2.12
N ALA A 154 32.10 -19.08 1.49
CA ALA A 154 33.33 -19.80 1.14
C ALA A 154 34.41 -19.73 2.23
N SER A 155 34.13 -19.00 3.32
CA SER A 155 34.99 -18.80 4.50
C SER A 155 34.55 -19.73 5.64
#